data_AF-A0A2V9D1Z3-F1
#
_entry.id   AF-A0A2V9D1Z3-F1
#
_cell.length_a   1.000
_cell.length_b   1.000
_cell.length_c   1.000
_cell.angle_alpha   90.00
_cell.angle_beta   90.00
_cell.angle_gamma   90.00
#
_symmetry.space_group_name_H-M   'P 1'
#
loop_
_entity.id
_entity.type
_entity.pdbx_description
1 polymer ?
#
loop_
_entity_poly.entity_id
_entity_poly.type
_entity_poly.pdbx_seq_one_letter_code
_entity_poly.pdbx_strand_id
1 'polypeptide(L)'
;MIRAGRLPRRVPFRPIPGNLDRYSLNQFFSAVWSRDNALGVKAAPLQAAIAGASLKPEQVMFIADTLEGLKTAQTVGVHSILMMNDPDEARRLAMHNPSGGIVSLHELPDFIRLVTAENSIPPGAIRFSSSGPTRI
;
A
#
# COMPACT_ATOMS: atom_id res chain seq x y z
N MET A 1 32.01 1.36 31.94
CA MET A 1 32.18 2.17 30.71
C MET A 1 31.98 1.26 29.50
N ILE A 2 30.77 1.24 28.94
CA ILE A 2 30.37 0.26 27.90
C ILE A 2 30.73 0.83 26.52
N ARG A 3 31.61 0.15 25.79
CA ARG A 3 31.95 0.47 24.39
C ARG A 3 30.87 -0.09 23.46
N ALA A 4 30.14 0.80 22.79
CA ALA A 4 29.27 0.47 21.67
C ALA A 4 30.11 -0.01 20.47
N GLY A 5 29.98 -1.30 20.13
CA GLY A 5 30.72 -1.92 19.04
C GLY A 5 29.79 -2.38 17.92
N ARG A 6 29.56 -1.48 16.95
CA ARG A 6 29.35 -1.74 15.52
C ARG A 6 28.27 -2.78 15.14
N LEU A 7 27.08 -2.28 14.80
CA LEU A 7 26.06 -2.99 14.02
C LEU A 7 26.68 -3.57 12.72
N PRO A 8 26.28 -4.78 12.27
CA PRO A 8 26.82 -5.35 11.05
C PRO A 8 26.48 -4.48 9.84
N ARG A 9 27.49 -4.20 9.02
CA ARG A 9 27.36 -3.50 7.75
C ARG A 9 26.32 -4.24 6.90
N ARG A 10 25.21 -3.58 6.54
CA ARG A 10 24.29 -4.08 5.51
C ARG A 10 25.11 -4.37 4.26
N VAL A 11 25.08 -5.62 3.80
CA VAL A 11 25.64 -6.03 2.51
C VAL A 11 25.06 -5.17 1.39
N PRO A 12 25.85 -4.74 0.39
CA PRO A 12 25.29 -4.12 -0.80
C PRO A 12 24.55 -5.21 -1.58
N PHE A 13 23.22 -5.18 -1.51
CA PHE A 13 22.36 -6.14 -2.20
C PHE A 13 22.09 -5.62 -3.62
N ARG A 14 22.38 -6.41 -4.65
CA ARG A 14 22.02 -6.14 -6.06
C ARG A 14 20.97 -7.14 -6.52
N PRO A 15 19.72 -6.70 -6.72
CA PRO A 15 18.92 -7.06 -7.91
C PRO A 15 18.02 -5.85 -8.33
N ILE A 16 17.50 -5.68 -9.55
CA ILE A 16 16.91 -6.59 -10.56
C ILE A 16 17.13 -5.94 -11.95
N PRO A 17 17.70 -6.60 -12.98
CA PRO A 17 17.65 -6.05 -14.34
C PRO A 17 16.21 -6.20 -14.89
N GLY A 18 15.34 -5.23 -14.61
CA GLY A 18 13.94 -5.26 -15.03
C GLY A 18 13.23 -3.93 -14.77
N ASN A 19 13.03 -3.16 -15.83
CA ASN A 19 12.31 -1.87 -15.94
C ASN A 19 12.64 -0.72 -14.95
N LEU A 20 12.77 -0.95 -13.64
CA LEU A 20 13.04 0.12 -12.66
C LEU A 20 14.40 0.79 -12.88
N ASP A 21 15.45 0.01 -13.15
CA ASP A 21 16.79 0.54 -13.49
C ASP A 21 16.77 1.30 -14.81
N ARG A 22 15.99 0.83 -15.79
CA ARG A 22 15.86 1.47 -17.10
C ARG A 22 15.26 2.87 -16.99
N TYR A 23 14.33 3.07 -16.07
CA TYR A 23 13.65 4.34 -15.85
C TYR A 23 14.16 5.12 -14.62
N SER A 24 15.28 4.69 -14.02
CA SER A 24 15.88 5.32 -12.83
C SER A 24 14.91 5.48 -11.66
N LEU A 25 13.96 4.55 -11.50
CA LEU A 25 12.91 4.64 -10.48
C LEU A 25 13.34 4.10 -9.11
N ASN A 26 14.46 3.36 -9.03
CA ASN A 26 14.91 2.73 -7.79
C ASN A 26 15.14 3.71 -6.64
N GLN A 27 15.52 4.95 -6.93
CA GLN A 27 15.73 5.98 -5.90
C GLN A 27 14.47 6.39 -5.14
N PHE A 28 13.28 6.09 -5.67
CA PHE A 28 12.00 6.41 -5.02
C PHE A 28 11.51 5.32 -4.06
N PHE A 29 12.18 4.16 -4.03
CA PHE A 29 11.77 3.02 -3.21
C PHE A 29 12.83 2.70 -2.16
N SER A 30 12.42 2.57 -0.91
CA SER A 30 13.31 2.16 0.19
C SER A 30 13.80 0.71 0.03
N ALA A 31 13.00 -0.14 -0.62
CA ALA A 31 13.32 -1.52 -0.97
C ALA A 31 12.36 -2.01 -2.07
N VAL A 32 12.78 -3.02 -2.83
CA VAL A 32 11.97 -3.67 -3.87
C VAL A 32 11.93 -5.17 -3.62
N TRP A 33 10.73 -5.74 -3.60
CA TRP A 33 10.52 -7.17 -3.42
C TRP A 33 9.84 -7.76 -4.65
N SER A 34 10.38 -8.88 -5.13
CA SER A 34 9.92 -9.63 -6.29
C SER A 34 9.88 -11.12 -5.96
N ARG A 35 9.36 -11.92 -6.90
CA ARG A 35 9.42 -13.39 -6.82
C ARG A 35 10.82 -13.91 -6.52
N ASP A 36 11.83 -13.28 -7.11
CA ASP A 36 13.21 -13.78 -7.11
C ASP A 36 13.91 -13.54 -5.77
N ASN A 37 13.52 -12.50 -5.03
CA ASN A 37 14.15 -12.15 -3.74
C ASN A 37 13.25 -12.40 -2.52
N ALA A 38 11.97 -12.72 -2.72
CA ALA A 38 11.02 -13.01 -1.64
C ALA A 38 10.87 -14.51 -1.32
N LEU A 39 11.68 -15.38 -1.94
CA LEU A 39 11.65 -16.83 -1.75
C LEU A 39 10.26 -17.47 -1.99
N GLY A 40 9.46 -16.89 -2.90
CA GLY A 40 8.11 -17.36 -3.20
C GLY A 40 7.34 -16.48 -4.20
N VAL A 41 6.10 -16.86 -4.49
CA VAL A 41 5.20 -16.15 -5.43
C VAL A 41 3.97 -15.55 -4.71
N LYS A 42 3.21 -14.72 -5.42
CA LYS A 42 1.93 -14.13 -4.98
C LYS A 42 2.06 -13.29 -3.71
N ALA A 43 1.70 -13.84 -2.55
CA ALA A 43 1.74 -13.15 -1.28
C ALA A 43 3.15 -13.01 -0.69
N ALA A 44 4.10 -13.87 -1.08
CA ALA A 44 5.44 -13.86 -0.48
C ALA A 44 6.18 -12.53 -0.66
N PRO A 45 6.19 -11.87 -1.85
CA PRO A 45 6.78 -10.54 -1.99
C PRO A 45 6.16 -9.48 -1.08
N LEU A 46 4.84 -9.47 -0.93
CA LEU A 46 4.15 -8.52 -0.07
C LEU A 46 4.48 -8.77 1.41
N GLN A 47 4.47 -10.03 1.85
CA GLN A 47 4.85 -10.40 3.22
C GLN A 47 6.31 -10.02 3.52
N ALA A 48 7.23 -10.27 2.59
CA ALA A 48 8.62 -9.88 2.72
C ALA A 48 8.80 -8.36 2.78
N ALA A 49 8.02 -7.61 2.00
CA ALA A 49 8.02 -6.14 2.03
C ALA A 49 7.58 -5.59 3.40
N ILE A 50 6.48 -6.12 3.95
CA ILE A 50 5.97 -5.71 5.26
C ILE A 50 6.98 -6.04 6.37
N ALA A 51 7.52 -7.26 6.36
CA ALA A 51 8.54 -7.69 7.32
C ALA A 51 9.83 -6.85 7.21
N GLY A 52 10.31 -6.60 5.99
CA GLY A 52 11.50 -5.79 5.72
C GLY A 52 11.34 -4.33 6.15
N ALA A 53 10.12 -3.79 6.10
CA ALA A 53 9.78 -2.46 6.60
C ALA A 53 9.53 -2.41 8.12
N SER A 54 9.47 -3.56 8.80
CA SER A 54 9.11 -3.67 10.23
C SER A 54 7.74 -3.04 10.56
N LEU A 55 6.77 -3.19 9.65
CA LEU A 55 5.40 -2.70 9.81
C LEU A 55 4.45 -3.87 10.13
N LYS A 56 3.27 -3.55 10.68
CA LYS A 56 2.16 -4.51 10.76
C LYS A 56 1.26 -4.39 9.53
N PRO A 57 0.57 -5.46 9.08
CA PRO A 57 -0.30 -5.42 7.91
C PRO A 57 -1.36 -4.31 7.96
N GLU A 58 -1.92 -4.03 9.13
CA GLU A 58 -2.97 -3.02 9.33
C GLU A 58 -2.45 -1.58 9.15
N GLN A 59 -1.13 -1.39 9.11
CA GLN A 59 -0.48 -0.10 8.90
C GLN A 59 -0.08 0.11 7.43
N VAL A 60 -0.42 -0.84 6.55
CA VAL A 60 0.07 -0.88 5.17
C VAL A 60 -1.10 -0.70 4.21
N MET A 61 -0.94 0.26 3.30
CA MET A 61 -1.77 0.39 2.11
C MET A 61 -1.08 -0.30 0.92
N PHE A 62 -1.84 -1.12 0.20
CA PHE A 62 -1.37 -1.85 -0.96
C PHE A 62 -2.19 -1.47 -2.19
N ILE A 63 -1.55 -0.83 -3.16
CA ILE A 63 -2.19 -0.38 -4.40
C ILE A 63 -2.16 -1.53 -5.41
N ALA A 64 -3.31 -1.88 -5.98
CA ALA A 64 -3.42 -2.90 -7.00
C ALA A 64 -4.46 -2.51 -8.06
N ASP A 65 -4.20 -2.90 -9.31
CA ASP A 65 -5.08 -2.76 -10.46
C ASP A 65 -5.57 -4.12 -10.99
N THR A 66 -5.27 -5.21 -10.29
CA THR A 66 -5.63 -6.58 -10.70
C THR A 66 -6.35 -7.34 -9.61
N LEU A 67 -7.17 -8.30 -10.03
CA LEU A 67 -7.84 -9.23 -9.12
C LEU A 67 -6.86 -10.03 -8.26
N GLU A 68 -5.74 -10.47 -8.85
CA GLU A 68 -4.71 -11.21 -8.12
C GLU A 68 -4.07 -10.33 -7.03
N GLY A 69 -3.81 -9.05 -7.32
CA GLY A 69 -3.32 -8.08 -6.34
C GLY A 69 -4.31 -7.89 -5.18
N LEU A 70 -5.60 -7.70 -5.47
CA LEU A 70 -6.63 -7.55 -4.43
C LEU A 70 -6.77 -8.80 -3.55
N LYS A 71 -6.77 -9.99 -4.15
CA LYS A 71 -6.79 -11.25 -3.38
C LYS A 71 -5.53 -11.43 -2.53
N THR A 72 -4.38 -11.01 -3.05
CA THR A 72 -3.11 -11.03 -2.31
C THR A 72 -3.20 -10.12 -1.09
N ALA A 73 -3.74 -8.91 -1.24
CA ALA A 73 -3.93 -7.99 -0.13
C ALA A 73 -4.84 -8.56 0.97
N GLN A 74 -5.98 -9.15 0.58
CA GLN A 74 -6.88 -9.84 1.51
C GLN A 74 -6.21 -11.00 2.23
N THR A 75 -5.43 -11.80 1.50
CA THR A 75 -4.70 -12.96 2.07
C THR A 75 -3.67 -12.52 3.12
N VAL A 76 -3.00 -11.39 2.89
CA VAL A 76 -1.98 -10.86 3.80
C VAL A 76 -2.58 -10.00 4.91
N GLY A 77 -3.81 -9.52 4.75
CA GLY A 77 -4.51 -8.69 5.74
C GLY A 77 -4.15 -7.21 5.68
N VAL A 78 -3.74 -6.70 4.51
CA VAL A 78 -3.45 -5.26 4.31
C VAL A 78 -4.65 -4.53 3.70
N HIS A 79 -4.67 -3.20 3.86
CA HIS A 79 -5.66 -2.35 3.21
C HIS A 79 -5.38 -2.24 1.70
N SER A 80 -6.27 -2.78 0.87
CA SER A 80 -6.12 -2.68 -0.58
C SER A 80 -6.74 -1.41 -1.13
N ILE A 81 -5.99 -0.69 -1.96
CA ILE A 81 -6.47 0.47 -2.71
C ILE A 81 -6.52 0.08 -4.19
N LEU A 82 -7.71 0.14 -4.77
CA LEU A 82 -7.91 -0.18 -6.18
C LEU A 82 -7.46 0.99 -7.06
N MET A 83 -6.51 0.75 -7.95
CA MET A 83 -6.18 1.67 -9.03
C MET A 83 -7.13 1.43 -10.21
N MET A 84 -7.99 2.41 -10.48
CA MET A 84 -9.09 2.34 -11.44
C MET A 84 -8.64 2.81 -12.83
N ASN A 85 -7.76 2.04 -13.47
CA ASN A 85 -7.21 2.38 -14.79
C ASN A 85 -8.25 2.32 -15.93
N ASP A 86 -9.20 1.38 -15.84
CA ASP A 86 -10.29 1.18 -16.80
C ASP A 86 -11.64 1.14 -16.06
N PRO A 87 -12.68 1.89 -16.49
CA PRO A 87 -13.96 1.94 -15.77
C PRO A 87 -14.69 0.60 -15.66
N ASP A 88 -14.68 -0.20 -16.73
CA ASP A 88 -15.40 -1.48 -16.77
C ASP A 88 -14.71 -2.52 -15.90
N GLU A 89 -13.38 -2.57 -15.96
CA GLU A 89 -12.56 -3.41 -15.08
C GLU A 89 -12.64 -2.95 -13.63
N ALA A 90 -12.56 -1.64 -13.36
CA ALA A 90 -12.70 -1.07 -12.03
C ALA A 90 -14.02 -1.47 -11.39
N ARG A 91 -15.13 -1.43 -12.15
CA ARG A 91 -16.44 -1.89 -11.66
C ARG A 91 -16.41 -3.36 -11.24
N ARG A 92 -15.75 -4.23 -12.03
CA ARG A 92 -15.60 -5.66 -11.68
C ARG A 92 -14.72 -5.83 -10.45
N LEU A 93 -13.61 -5.12 -10.37
CA LEU A 93 -12.66 -5.22 -9.27
C LEU A 93 -13.21 -4.65 -7.96
N ALA A 94 -14.06 -3.63 -8.01
CA ALA A 94 -14.73 -3.05 -6.85
C ALA A 94 -15.63 -4.07 -6.12
N MET A 95 -16.15 -5.10 -6.82
CA MET A 95 -16.92 -6.18 -6.19
C MET A 95 -16.08 -7.04 -5.22
N HIS A 96 -14.76 -6.89 -5.24
CA HIS A 96 -13.85 -7.54 -4.29
C HIS A 96 -13.57 -6.69 -3.05
N ASN A 97 -14.38 -5.67 -2.78
CA ASN A 97 -14.36 -4.85 -1.56
C ASN A 97 -12.97 -4.30 -1.21
N PRO A 98 -12.30 -3.56 -2.12
CA PRO A 98 -11.10 -2.82 -1.75
C PRO A 98 -11.43 -1.78 -0.67
N SER A 99 -10.45 -1.42 0.16
CA SER A 99 -10.61 -0.41 1.23
C SER A 99 -10.81 1.01 0.67
N GLY A 100 -10.43 1.24 -0.58
CA GLY A 100 -10.67 2.48 -1.30
C GLY A 100 -10.28 2.35 -2.77
N GLY A 101 -10.44 3.43 -3.52
CA GLY A 101 -10.06 3.47 -4.93
C GLY A 101 -9.54 4.84 -5.34
N ILE A 102 -8.60 4.83 -6.27
CA ILE A 102 -8.03 6.03 -6.91
C ILE A 102 -8.03 5.81 -8.42
N VAL A 103 -8.23 6.87 -9.19
CA VAL A 103 -8.12 6.85 -10.65
C VAL A 103 -6.72 7.25 -11.12
N SER A 104 -5.93 7.88 -10.24
CA SER A 104 -4.56 8.31 -10.54
C SER A 104 -3.67 8.30 -9.30
N LEU A 105 -2.38 7.99 -9.47
CA LEU A 105 -1.39 8.11 -8.40
C LEU A 105 -1.21 9.56 -7.89
N HIS A 106 -1.63 10.56 -8.67
CA HIS A 106 -1.63 11.96 -8.24
C HIS A 106 -2.60 12.22 -7.09
N GLU A 107 -3.61 11.36 -6.90
CA GLU A 107 -4.60 11.46 -5.83
C GLU A 107 -4.09 10.84 -4.53
N LEU A 108 -3.01 10.04 -4.59
CA LEU A 108 -2.48 9.31 -3.45
C LEU A 108 -2.17 10.23 -2.25
N PRO A 109 -1.53 11.40 -2.40
CA PRO A 109 -1.26 12.28 -1.26
C PRO A 109 -2.53 12.75 -0.56
N ASP A 110 -3.57 13.09 -1.31
CA ASP A 110 -4.86 13.53 -0.76
C ASP A 110 -5.61 12.37 -0.14
N PHE A 111 -5.56 11.20 -0.76
CA PHE A 111 -6.11 9.96 -0.22
C PHE A 111 -5.49 9.61 1.14
N ILE A 112 -4.16 9.67 1.26
CA ILE A 112 -3.45 9.44 2.53
C ILE A 112 -3.89 10.44 3.60
N ARG A 113 -4.03 11.72 3.23
CA ARG A 113 -4.52 12.76 4.15
C ARG A 113 -5.93 12.47 4.66
N LEU A 114 -6.83 12.06 3.77
CA LEU A 114 -8.19 11.67 4.13
C LEU A 114 -8.21 10.51 5.12
N VAL A 115 -7.54 9.40 4.79
CA VAL A 115 -7.47 8.21 5.65
C VAL A 115 -6.87 8.54 7.02
N THR A 116 -5.83 9.39 7.06
CA THR A 116 -5.22 9.83 8.31
C THR A 116 -6.19 10.66 9.15
N ALA A 117 -6.93 11.58 8.53
CA ALA A 117 -7.94 12.38 9.21
C ALA A 117 -9.07 11.51 9.77
N GLU A 118 -9.59 10.56 9.00
CA GLU A 118 -10.64 9.64 9.44
C GLU A 118 -10.20 8.79 10.64
N ASN A 119 -8.96 8.30 10.64
CA ASN A 119 -8.41 7.52 11.74
C ASN A 119 -8.00 8.34 12.97
N SER A 120 -7.92 9.67 12.85
CA SER A 120 -7.62 10.58 13.96
C SER A 120 -8.88 11.00 14.73
N ILE A 121 -10.07 10.72 14.19
CA ILE A 121 -11.34 11.03 14.85
C ILE A 121 -11.68 9.90 15.83
N PRO A 122 -11.75 10.15 17.15
CA PRO A 122 -12.02 9.11 18.13
C PRO A 122 -13.41 8.48 17.91
N PRO A 123 -13.56 7.16 18.10
CA PRO A 123 -14.84 6.49 17.98
C PRO A 123 -15.83 7.09 19.00
N GLY A 124 -16.81 7.85 18.50
CA GLY A 124 -17.81 8.56 19.33
C GLY A 124 -17.90 10.07 19.07
N ALA A 125 -16.97 10.67 18.32
CA ALA A 125 -17.12 12.05 17.87
C ALA A 125 -18.22 12.14 16.78
N ILE A 126 -19.18 13.05 16.97
CA ILE A 126 -20.36 13.23 16.11
C ILE A 126 -19.91 13.51 14.68
N ARG A 127 -20.30 12.63 13.75
CA ARG A 127 -20.20 12.89 12.31
C ARG A 127 -21.26 13.95 11.96
N PHE A 128 -20.85 15.18 11.67
CA PHE A 128 -21.75 16.15 11.05
C PHE A 128 -22.06 15.68 9.63
N SER A 129 -23.14 14.92 9.46
CA SER A 129 -23.74 14.65 8.17
C SER A 129 -24.30 15.96 7.63
N SER A 130 -23.69 16.50 6.58
CA SER A 130 -24.25 17.61 5.81
C SER A 130 -25.48 17.14 5.03
N SER A 131 -26.60 16.91 5.71
CA SER A 131 -27.91 16.92 5.07
C SER A 131 -28.29 18.39 4.83
N GLY A 132 -28.36 18.78 3.57
CA GLY A 132 -28.74 20.13 3.14
C GLY A 132 -30.11 20.58 3.68
N PRO A 133 -30.40 21.90 3.62
CA PRO A 133 -31.51 22.50 4.34
C PRO A 133 -32.86 22.09 3.76
N THR A 134 -33.74 21.55 4.62
CA THR A 134 -35.17 21.45 4.36
C THR A 134 -35.73 22.87 4.24
N ARG A 135 -36.19 23.23 3.03
CA ARG A 135 -36.96 24.46 2.79
C ARG A 135 -38.28 24.38 3.56
N ILE A 136 -38.62 25.48 4.25
CA ILE A 136 -39.93 25.77 4.83
C ILE A 136 -40.83 26.32 3.72
#